data_AF-A0A3S4I517-F1
#
_entry.id   AF-A0A3S4I517-F1
#
_cell.length_a   1.000
_cell.length_b   1.000
_cell.length_c   1.000
_cell.angle_alpha   90.00
_cell.angle_beta   90.00
_cell.angle_gamma   90.00
#
_symmetry.space_group_name_H-M   'P 1'
#
loop_
_entity.id
_entity.type
_entity.pdbx_description
1 polymer ?
#
loop_
_entity_poly.entity_id
_entity_poly.type
_entity_poly.pdbx_seq_one_letter_code
_entity_poly.pdbx_strand_id
1 'polypeptide(L)'
;MSRQTKIEKCYRKINDAFSRKLGDDFRAKFQREIETRFSIFSMSLVSSPTDGKDFTPEQHAWVDAYSSGYLAAMRQVTEEL
;
A
#
# COMPACT_ATOMS: atom_id res chain seq x y z
N MET A 1 23.42 6.65 11.65
CA MET A 1 22.32 6.34 10.73
C MET A 1 22.85 5.38 9.67
N SER A 2 22.30 4.18 9.54
CA SER A 2 22.74 3.21 8.52
C SER A 2 22.40 3.74 7.11
N ARG A 3 23.33 3.61 6.17
CA ARG A 3 23.17 4.10 4.79
C ARG A 3 22.31 3.10 4.03
N GLN A 4 21.10 3.52 3.63
CA GLN A 4 20.20 2.64 2.87
C GLN A 4 20.83 2.14 1.57
N THR A 5 20.69 0.84 1.30
CA THR A 5 21.15 0.20 0.06
C THR A 5 20.32 0.68 -1.14
N LYS A 6 20.82 0.46 -2.36
CA LYS A 6 20.08 0.79 -3.60
C LYS A 6 18.73 0.04 -3.66
N ILE A 7 18.74 -1.20 -3.20
CA ILE A 7 17.57 -2.09 -3.18
C ILE A 7 16.51 -1.56 -2.21
N GLU A 8 16.89 -1.19 -0.98
CA GLU A 8 15.98 -0.59 0.01
C GLU A 8 15.35 0.72 -0.49
N LYS A 9 16.12 1.54 -1.20
CA LYS A 9 15.60 2.77 -1.84
C LYS A 9 14.60 2.46 -2.95
N CYS A 10 14.81 1.39 -3.71
CA CYS A 10 13.88 0.94 -4.74
C CYS A 10 12.54 0.51 -4.11
N TYR A 11 12.60 -0.39 -3.12
CA TYR A 11 11.41 -0.85 -2.39
C TYR A 11 10.63 0.31 -1.77
N ARG A 12 11.31 1.28 -1.14
CA ARG A 12 10.64 2.47 -0.61
C ARG A 12 9.92 3.26 -1.70
N LYS A 13 10.57 3.52 -2.85
CA LYS A 13 9.94 4.26 -3.95
C LYS A 13 8.69 3.56 -4.49
N ILE A 14 8.73 2.23 -4.58
CA ILE A 14 7.57 1.44 -5.02
C ILE A 14 6.45 1.53 -4.00
N ASN A 15 6.76 1.35 -2.71
CA ASN A 15 5.79 1.51 -1.62
C ASN A 15 5.14 2.92 -1.61
N ASP A 16 5.96 3.98 -1.76
CA ASP A 16 5.48 5.37 -1.75
C ASP A 16 4.57 5.65 -2.96
N ALA A 17 4.96 5.19 -4.15
CA ALA A 17 4.16 5.35 -5.36
C ALA A 17 2.82 4.60 -5.25
N PHE A 18 2.85 3.40 -4.68
CA PHE A 18 1.64 2.62 -4.44
C PHE A 18 0.70 3.30 -3.44
N SER A 19 1.23 3.74 -2.30
CA SER A 19 0.47 4.44 -1.25
C SER A 19 -0.28 5.65 -1.83
N ARG A 20 0.41 6.47 -2.64
CA ARG A 20 -0.22 7.62 -3.32
C ARG A 20 -1.33 7.19 -4.26
N LYS A 21 -1.05 6.24 -5.16
CA LYS A 21 -2.03 5.81 -6.16
C LYS A 21 -3.27 5.19 -5.52
N LEU A 22 -3.08 4.34 -4.50
CA LEU A 22 -4.18 3.74 -3.75
C LEU A 22 -5.03 4.83 -3.07
N GLY A 23 -4.40 5.83 -2.44
CA GLY A 23 -5.09 6.95 -1.82
C GLY A 23 -5.90 7.78 -2.83
N ASP A 24 -5.30 8.12 -3.98
CA ASP A 24 -5.96 8.90 -5.03
C ASP A 24 -7.17 8.17 -5.61
N ASP A 25 -7.01 6.88 -5.95
CA ASP A 25 -8.08 6.05 -6.52
C ASP A 25 -9.20 5.81 -5.48
N PHE A 26 -8.85 5.59 -4.21
CA PHE A 26 -9.82 5.43 -3.13
C PHE A 26 -10.63 6.70 -2.90
N ARG A 27 -9.97 7.86 -2.90
CA ARG A 27 -10.63 9.17 -2.79
C ARG A 27 -11.57 9.43 -3.95
N ALA A 28 -11.15 9.13 -5.17
CA ALA A 28 -12.00 9.31 -6.35
C ALA A 28 -13.28 8.44 -6.26
N LYS A 29 -13.14 7.18 -5.82
CA LYS A 29 -14.26 6.22 -5.76
C LYS A 29 -15.19 6.45 -4.58
N PHE A 30 -14.66 6.67 -3.38
CA PHE A 30 -15.44 6.68 -2.13
C PHE A 30 -15.57 8.06 -1.49
N GLN A 31 -14.97 9.11 -2.08
CA GLN A 31 -14.96 10.47 -1.54
C GLN A 31 -14.44 10.53 -0.10
N ARG A 32 -13.47 9.67 0.22
CA ARG A 32 -12.91 9.47 1.55
C ARG A 32 -11.40 9.32 1.46
N GLU A 33 -10.68 9.77 2.48
CA GLU A 33 -9.23 9.69 2.52
C GLU A 33 -8.75 8.48 3.35
N ILE A 34 -7.64 7.90 2.94
CA ILE A 34 -6.96 6.80 3.63
C ILE A 34 -5.48 7.15 3.77
N GLU A 35 -4.86 6.59 4.79
CA GLU A 35 -3.41 6.52 4.90
C GLU A 35 -2.97 5.08 4.65
N THR A 36 -1.87 4.91 3.91
CA THR A 36 -1.27 3.60 3.64
C THR A 36 0.15 3.58 4.18
N ARG A 37 0.44 2.61 5.04
CA ARG A 37 1.73 2.45 5.72
C ARG A 37 2.27 1.04 5.51
N PHE A 38 3.59 0.92 5.45
CA PHE A 38 4.24 -0.39 5.39
C PHE A 38 4.28 -1.03 6.79
N SER A 39 3.67 -2.21 6.90
CA SER A 39 3.68 -3.05 8.08
C SER A 39 4.78 -4.09 7.96
N ILE A 40 5.73 -4.05 8.90
CA ILE A 40 6.83 -5.03 8.97
C ILE A 40 6.30 -6.42 9.38
N PHE A 41 5.24 -6.49 10.18
CA PHE A 41 4.67 -7.75 10.65
C PHE A 41 4.03 -8.56 9.52
N SER A 42 3.28 -7.90 8.64
CA SER A 42 2.65 -8.54 7.48
C SER A 42 3.50 -8.45 6.21
N MET A 43 4.65 -7.77 6.27
CA MET A 43 5.50 -7.46 5.12
C MET A 43 4.70 -6.85 3.96
N SER A 44 3.68 -6.04 4.29
CA SER A 44 2.70 -5.53 3.33
C SER A 44 2.32 -4.09 3.61
N LEU A 45 1.76 -3.42 2.62
CA LEU A 45 1.11 -2.13 2.81
C LEU A 45 -0.27 -2.35 3.43
N VAL A 46 -0.54 -1.64 4.52
CA VAL A 46 -1.81 -1.66 5.25
C VAL A 46 -2.39 -0.27 5.17
N SER A 47 -3.69 -0.18 4.88
CA SER A 47 -4.38 1.09 4.76
C SER A 47 -5.47 1.23 5.82
N SER A 48 -5.67 2.46 6.29
CA SER A 48 -6.73 2.81 7.23
C SER A 48 -7.32 4.17 6.88
N PRO A 49 -8.63 4.38 7.12
CA PRO A 49 -9.23 5.71 6.94
C PRO A 49 -8.61 6.76 7.86
N THR A 50 -8.45 7.97 7.35
CA THR A 50 -7.87 9.08 8.13
C THR A 50 -8.84 9.71 9.12
N ASP A 51 -10.14 9.45 8.96
CA ASP A 51 -11.23 9.99 9.79
C ASP A 51 -11.50 9.16 11.07
N GLY A 52 -10.73 8.09 11.30
CA GLY A 52 -10.84 7.23 12.48
C GLY A 52 -12.06 6.30 12.50
N LYS A 53 -12.86 6.24 11.42
CA LYS A 53 -13.96 5.29 11.28
C LYS A 53 -13.50 4.04 10.54
N ASP A 54 -14.15 2.91 10.78
CA ASP A 54 -13.85 1.67 10.06
C ASP A 54 -14.18 1.77 8.57
N PHE A 55 -13.60 0.86 7.78
CA PHE A 55 -14.04 0.65 6.41
C PHE A 55 -15.45 0.05 6.39
N THR A 56 -16.25 0.45 5.39
CA THR A 56 -17.41 -0.36 5.02
C THR A 56 -16.93 -1.69 4.40
N PRO A 57 -17.76 -2.75 4.38
CA PRO A 57 -17.38 -4.01 3.75
C PRO A 57 -16.92 -3.85 2.28
N GLU A 58 -17.55 -2.94 1.53
CA GLU A 58 -17.16 -2.64 0.15
C GLU A 58 -15.79 -1.97 0.08
N GLN A 59 -15.54 -0.97 0.94
CA GLN A 59 -14.24 -0.29 1.01
C GLN A 59 -13.13 -1.26 1.39
N HIS A 60 -13.40 -2.14 2.36
CA HIS A 60 -12.46 -3.15 2.81
C HIS A 60 -12.11 -4.11 1.66
N ALA A 61 -13.11 -4.67 0.99
CA ALA A 61 -12.90 -5.56 -0.15
C ALA A 61 -12.13 -4.89 -1.30
N TRP A 62 -12.38 -3.61 -1.56
CA TRP A 62 -11.69 -2.86 -2.59
C TRP A 62 -10.21 -2.62 -2.25
N VAL A 63 -9.91 -2.22 -1.01
CA VAL A 63 -8.53 -2.04 -0.50
C VAL A 63 -7.78 -3.36 -0.47
N ASP A 64 -8.43 -4.46 -0.08
CA ASP A 64 -7.84 -5.80 -0.05
C ASP A 64 -7.48 -6.30 -1.44
N ALA A 65 -8.36 -6.09 -2.43
CA ALA A 65 -8.08 -6.47 -3.82
C ALA A 65 -6.89 -5.67 -4.37
N TYR A 66 -6.84 -4.36 -4.11
CA TYR A 66 -5.75 -3.50 -4.53
C TYR A 66 -4.42 -3.89 -3.88
N SER A 67 -4.43 -4.19 -2.57
CA SER A 67 -3.26 -4.66 -1.81
C SER A 67 -2.79 -6.06 -2.24
N SER A 68 -3.72 -6.95 -2.60
CA SER A 68 -3.39 -8.29 -3.11
C SER A 68 -2.68 -8.22 -4.46
N GLY A 69 -3.14 -7.35 -5.37
CA GLY A 69 -2.48 -7.09 -6.65
C GLY A 69 -1.06 -6.54 -6.48
N TYR A 70 -0.85 -5.67 -5.49
CA TYR A 70 0.48 -5.18 -5.13
C TYR A 70 1.43 -6.28 -4.69
N LEU A 71 0.99 -7.12 -3.76
CA LEU A 71 1.79 -8.22 -3.25
C LEU A 71 2.18 -9.19 -4.37
N ALA A 72 1.28 -9.46 -5.32
CA ALA A 72 1.58 -10.28 -6.48
C ALA A 72 2.67 -9.64 -7.36
N ALA A 73 2.55 -8.35 -7.69
CA ALA A 73 3.55 -7.62 -8.46
C ALA A 73 4.91 -7.55 -7.75
N MET A 74 4.89 -7.31 -6.44
CA MET A 74 6.11 -7.28 -5.62
C MET A 74 6.81 -8.63 -5.57
N ARG A 75 6.06 -9.73 -5.39
CA ARG A 75 6.63 -11.08 -5.43
C ARG A 75 7.32 -11.36 -6.76
N GLN A 76 6.69 -11.00 -7.87
CA GLN A 76 7.29 -11.19 -9.20
C GLN A 76 8.62 -10.41 -9.33
N VAL A 77 8.65 -9.14 -8.90
CA VAL A 77 9.88 -8.33 -8.92
C VAL A 77 10.96 -8.90 -7.99
N THR A 78 10.58 -9.46 -6.84
CA THR A 78 11.52 -10.04 -5.88
C THR A 78 12.02 -11.42 -6.30
N GLU A 79 11.20 -12.24 -6.97
CA GLU A 79 11.62 -13.54 -7.54
C GLU A 79 12.60 -13.38 -8.72
N GLU A 80 12.53 -12.24 -9.42
CA GLU A 80 13.43 -11.89 -10.53
C GLU A 80 14.76 -11.22 -10.08
N LEU A 81 14.97 -11.01 -8.77
CA LEU A 81 16.18 -10.39 -8.18
C LEU A 81 17.11 -11.41 -7.51
#